data_AF-A0A150PR98-F1
#
_entry.id   AF-A0A150PR98-F1
#
_cell.length_a   1.000
_cell.length_b   1.000
_cell.length_c   1.000
_cell.angle_alpha   90.00
_cell.angle_beta   90.00
_cell.angle_gamma   90.00
#
_symmetry.space_group_name_H-M   'P 1'
#
loop_
_entity.id
_entity.type
_entity.pdbx_description
1 polymer ?
#
loop_
_entity_poly.entity_id
_entity_poly.type
_entity_poly.pdbx_seq_one_letter_code
_entity_poly.pdbx_strand_id
1 'polypeptide(L)'
;MSNESYKGELETNTGSALPTESELPGQTQIPVDSKLRFVDTRNNDELLKVAISGANPPPNYARNTEYWSRLRPVNVSVMSMESVAFPGKPGTPEYEKDFQLWLSAGNLIATGQETSPLEWIQGEYKPQAPSSTLYWAIDPDAPAEARIGLLLERDGQNQLLSMTWYKTWQPKDGLIFQKLPSKLKFTEVPGTSPSAIDDKATWYHYHCITQRP
;
A
#
# COMPACT_ATOMS: atom_id res chain seq x y z
N MET A 1 -59.14 -5.88 -48.35
CA MET A 1 -58.19 -4.80 -48.69
C MET A 1 -57.67 -4.28 -47.36
N SER A 2 -56.42 -4.43 -46.93
CA SER A 2 -55.17 -4.86 -47.59
C SER A 2 -54.26 -5.45 -46.50
N ASN A 3 -53.44 -6.42 -46.89
CA ASN A 3 -52.39 -7.06 -46.09
C ASN A 3 -51.22 -6.10 -45.81
N GLU A 4 -50.54 -6.30 -44.67
CA GLU A 4 -49.08 -6.24 -44.43
C GLU A 4 -48.91 -6.39 -42.89
N SER A 5 -48.45 -7.50 -42.28
CA SER A 5 -47.23 -8.28 -42.45
C SER A 5 -45.95 -7.45 -42.39
N TYR A 6 -45.43 -7.21 -41.19
CA TYR A 6 -44.00 -7.07 -40.96
C TYR A 6 -43.53 -8.11 -39.94
N LYS A 7 -42.78 -9.08 -40.44
CA LYS A 7 -41.88 -9.99 -39.71
C LYS A 7 -40.47 -9.40 -39.82
N GLY A 8 -39.62 -9.68 -38.81
CA GLY A 8 -38.17 -9.50 -38.86
C GLY A 8 -37.74 -8.16 -38.24
N GLU A 9 -36.71 -8.08 -37.40
CA GLU A 9 -35.63 -8.99 -37.05
C GLU A 9 -35.21 -8.75 -35.60
N LEU A 10 -34.73 -9.82 -34.97
CA LEU A 10 -33.88 -9.74 -33.79
C LEU A 10 -32.60 -9.00 -34.21
N GLU A 11 -32.39 -7.79 -33.70
CA GLU A 11 -31.03 -7.24 -33.61
C GLU A 11 -30.62 -7.19 -32.14
N THR A 12 -29.97 -8.27 -31.73
CA THR A 12 -28.89 -8.21 -30.76
C THR A 12 -27.84 -7.25 -31.29
N ASN A 13 -27.82 -6.02 -30.78
CA ASN A 13 -26.65 -5.17 -30.88
C ASN A 13 -26.11 -4.87 -29.48
N THR A 14 -25.15 -5.74 -29.14
CA THR A 14 -23.94 -5.47 -28.38
C THR A 14 -23.69 -4.00 -28.07
N GLY A 15 -23.69 -3.72 -26.78
CA GLY A 15 -23.15 -2.51 -26.19
C GLY A 15 -22.83 -2.80 -24.73
N SER A 16 -21.95 -3.77 -24.48
CA SER A 16 -21.16 -3.80 -23.25
C SER A 16 -20.37 -2.50 -23.18
N ALA A 17 -20.99 -1.45 -22.67
CA ALA A 17 -20.26 -0.37 -22.04
C ALA A 17 -20.06 -0.80 -20.59
N LEU A 18 -19.04 -1.65 -20.40
CA LEU A 18 -18.35 -1.70 -19.12
C LEU A 18 -17.95 -0.26 -18.77
N PRO A 19 -18.13 0.16 -17.51
CA PRO A 19 -17.67 1.48 -17.11
C PRO A 19 -16.19 1.60 -17.45
N THR A 20 -15.83 2.66 -18.18
CA THR A 20 -14.45 3.11 -18.29
C THR A 20 -14.11 3.75 -16.95
N GLU A 21 -13.94 2.90 -15.93
CA GLU A 21 -13.08 3.26 -14.82
C GLU A 21 -11.69 3.38 -15.45
N SER A 22 -11.22 4.61 -15.59
CA SER A 22 -9.79 4.84 -15.53
C SER A 22 -9.31 4.07 -14.31
N GLU A 23 -8.56 2.98 -14.51
CA GLU A 23 -7.84 2.29 -13.45
C GLU A 23 -7.02 3.36 -12.74
N LEU A 24 -7.53 3.84 -11.61
CA LEU A 24 -6.76 4.68 -10.73
C LEU A 24 -5.55 3.83 -10.33
N PRO A 25 -4.33 4.36 -10.39
CA PRO A 25 -3.16 3.61 -9.94
C PRO A 25 -3.39 3.13 -8.51
N GLY A 26 -3.05 1.86 -8.24
CA GLY A 26 -3.27 1.24 -6.94
C GLY A 26 -2.77 2.14 -5.80
N GLN A 27 -3.72 2.56 -4.94
CA GLN A 27 -3.61 3.44 -3.81
C GLN A 27 -3.44 2.67 -2.48
N THR A 28 -2.45 3.03 -1.66
CA THR A 28 -2.06 2.34 -0.41
C THR A 28 -2.65 3.04 0.82
N GLN A 29 -2.86 2.36 1.96
CA GLN A 29 -3.80 2.87 2.96
C GLN A 29 -3.35 2.96 4.43
N ILE A 30 -2.23 3.63 4.66
CA ILE A 30 -1.80 4.11 5.99
C ILE A 30 -2.62 5.38 6.35
N PRO A 31 -2.97 5.63 7.63
CA PRO A 31 -3.69 6.85 8.01
C PRO A 31 -3.02 8.15 7.54
N VAL A 32 -3.83 9.13 7.13
CA VAL A 32 -3.34 10.46 6.70
C VAL A 32 -2.57 11.19 7.79
N ASP A 33 -1.75 12.16 7.36
CA ASP A 33 -0.95 13.03 8.22
C ASP A 33 -0.08 12.25 9.22
N SER A 34 0.45 11.12 8.75
CA SER A 34 1.30 10.22 9.52
C SER A 34 2.70 10.16 8.94
N LYS A 35 3.71 9.94 9.80
CA LYS A 35 5.06 9.54 9.38
C LYS A 35 5.39 8.17 9.93
N LEU A 36 6.00 7.36 9.08
CA LEU A 36 6.57 6.08 9.46
C LEU A 36 8.05 6.06 9.11
N ARG A 37 8.83 5.31 9.88
CA ARG A 37 10.16 4.85 9.47
C ARG A 37 10.26 3.35 9.61
N PHE A 38 10.97 2.73 8.68
CA PHE A 38 11.35 1.33 8.73
C PHE A 38 12.85 1.26 9.05
N VAL A 39 13.20 0.50 10.09
CA VAL A 39 14.59 0.36 10.54
C VAL A 39 15.04 -1.11 10.59
N ASP A 40 16.30 -1.38 10.26
CA ASP A 40 16.92 -2.69 10.55
C ASP A 40 17.07 -2.83 12.06
N THR A 41 16.49 -3.89 12.62
CA THR A 41 16.51 -4.11 14.07
C THR A 41 17.89 -4.45 14.65
N ARG A 42 18.87 -4.81 13.81
CA ARG A 42 20.22 -5.19 14.24
C ARG A 42 21.11 -3.99 14.53
N ASN A 43 21.00 -2.94 13.71
CA ASN A 43 21.90 -1.78 13.77
C ASN A 43 21.15 -0.44 13.81
N ASN A 44 19.82 -0.46 13.81
CA ASN A 44 18.93 0.70 13.85
C ASN A 44 19.08 1.64 12.63
N ASP A 45 19.55 1.09 11.51
CA ASP A 45 19.67 1.84 10.26
C ASP A 45 18.31 2.08 9.64
N GLU A 46 18.03 3.32 9.23
CA GLU A 46 16.82 3.68 8.50
C GLU A 46 16.87 3.15 7.06
N LEU A 47 15.88 2.33 6.71
CA LEU A 47 15.74 1.69 5.41
C LEU A 47 14.81 2.51 4.50
N LEU A 48 13.62 2.82 5.04
CA LEU A 48 12.56 3.56 4.35
C LEU A 48 11.97 4.60 5.30
N LYS A 49 11.54 5.73 4.74
CA LYS A 49 10.66 6.69 5.42
C LYS A 49 9.39 6.85 4.62
N VAL A 50 8.29 6.98 5.34
CA VAL A 50 6.98 7.26 4.74
C VAL A 50 6.45 8.54 5.35
N ALA A 51 5.90 9.41 4.51
CA ALA A 51 5.01 10.49 4.95
C ALA A 51 3.72 10.40 4.14
N ILE A 52 2.60 10.57 4.82
CA ILE A 52 1.27 10.49 4.22
C ILE A 52 0.65 11.86 4.31
N SER A 53 0.35 12.46 3.16
CA SER A 53 -0.36 13.74 3.12
C SER A 53 -1.86 13.55 3.30
N GLY A 54 -2.50 14.44 4.05
CA GLY A 54 -3.96 14.54 4.11
C GLY A 54 -4.53 15.52 3.08
N ALA A 55 -5.68 16.12 3.43
CA ALA A 55 -6.40 17.06 2.56
C ALA A 55 -5.67 18.38 2.32
N ASN A 56 -4.73 18.77 3.19
CA ASN A 56 -3.96 20.02 3.10
C ASN A 56 -2.44 19.73 3.08
N PRO A 57 -1.91 19.17 1.97
CA PRO A 57 -0.51 18.83 1.83
C PRO A 57 0.37 20.08 1.78
N PRO A 58 1.69 19.94 2.02
CA PRO A 58 2.64 20.99 1.71
C PRO A 58 2.68 21.30 0.20
N PRO A 59 3.19 22.47 -0.21
CA PRO A 59 3.41 22.79 -1.61
C PRO A 59 4.23 21.70 -2.33
N ASN A 60 3.87 21.41 -3.58
CA ASN A 60 4.46 20.35 -4.43
C ASN A 60 4.13 18.90 -4.05
N TYR A 61 3.30 18.67 -3.03
CA TYR A 61 2.78 17.34 -2.70
C TYR A 61 1.28 17.26 -3.03
N ALA A 62 0.86 16.11 -3.52
CA ALA A 62 -0.53 15.77 -3.79
C ALA A 62 -1.28 15.48 -2.48
N ARG A 63 -2.59 15.71 -2.51
CA ARG A 63 -3.50 15.38 -1.39
C ARG A 63 -3.61 13.85 -1.28
N ASN A 64 -3.84 13.35 -0.08
CA ASN A 64 -4.14 11.92 0.17
C ASN A 64 -3.18 11.01 -0.61
N THR A 65 -1.88 11.19 -0.36
CA THR A 65 -0.81 10.49 -1.07
C THR A 65 0.22 9.99 -0.07
N GLU A 66 0.65 8.75 -0.24
CA GLU A 66 1.78 8.20 0.49
C GLU A 66 3.08 8.42 -0.28
N TYR A 67 4.07 8.96 0.42
CA TYR A 67 5.39 9.25 -0.10
C TYR A 67 6.42 8.37 0.57
N TRP A 68 7.05 7.51 -0.20
CA TRP A 68 8.03 6.53 0.26
C TRP A 68 9.43 6.96 -0.16
N SER A 69 10.23 7.41 0.81
CA SER A 69 11.63 7.78 0.62
C SER A 69 12.51 6.57 0.89
N ARG A 70 13.21 6.12 -0.15
CA ARG A 70 14.14 4.97 -0.11
C ARG A 70 15.52 5.44 0.30
N LEU A 71 15.92 5.14 1.53
CA LEU A 71 17.19 5.59 2.08
C LEU A 71 18.31 4.59 1.82
N ARG A 72 18.00 3.30 1.90
CA ARG A 72 18.96 2.19 1.78
C ARG A 72 18.32 0.98 1.12
N PRO A 73 19.12 0.08 0.53
CA PRO A 73 18.65 -1.24 0.11
C PRO A 73 17.91 -1.97 1.23
N VAL A 74 16.74 -2.51 0.94
CA VAL A 74 15.97 -3.28 1.93
C VAL A 74 16.41 -4.73 1.84
N ASN A 75 17.42 -5.14 2.60
CA ASN A 75 17.90 -6.53 2.65
C ASN A 75 18.18 -6.94 4.10
N VAL A 76 17.12 -7.23 4.84
CA VAL A 76 17.17 -7.48 6.29
C VAL A 76 16.22 -8.62 6.63
N SER A 77 16.56 -9.42 7.64
CA SER A 77 15.67 -10.51 8.09
C SER A 77 14.60 -10.04 9.08
N VAL A 78 14.83 -8.90 9.74
CA VAL A 78 13.91 -8.34 10.72
C VAL A 78 13.98 -6.82 10.66
N MET A 79 12.83 -6.19 10.43
CA MET A 79 12.68 -4.74 10.43
C MET A 79 11.62 -4.29 11.44
N SER A 80 11.71 -3.04 11.91
CA SER A 80 10.65 -2.41 12.69
C SER A 80 10.09 -1.21 11.93
N MET A 81 8.77 -1.14 11.86
CA MET A 81 8.02 0.05 11.48
C MET A 81 7.74 0.86 12.75
N GLU A 82 8.02 2.14 12.75
CA GLU A 82 7.79 3.04 13.87
C GLU A 82 7.00 4.26 13.41
N SER A 83 5.93 4.59 14.13
CA SER A 83 5.16 5.81 13.89
C SER A 83 5.84 7.00 14.57
N VAL A 84 5.95 8.10 13.84
CA VAL A 84 6.60 9.34 14.28
C VAL A 84 5.60 10.49 14.11
N ALA A 85 5.39 11.26 15.17
CA ALA A 85 4.50 12.40 15.12
C ALA A 85 5.08 13.54 14.27
N PHE A 86 4.22 14.25 13.55
CA PHE A 86 4.55 15.58 13.05
C PHE A 86 4.61 16.58 14.22
N PRO A 87 5.61 17.47 14.27
CA PRO A 87 5.67 18.51 15.29
C PRO A 87 4.65 19.62 15.06
N GLY A 88 4.32 19.90 13.78
CA GLY A 88 3.31 20.87 13.35
C GLY A 88 2.03 20.19 12.87
N LYS A 89 0.94 20.97 12.80
CA LYS A 89 -0.34 20.52 12.23
C LYS A 89 -0.36 20.74 10.71
N PRO A 90 -1.13 19.95 9.94
CA PRO A 90 -1.33 20.20 8.51
C PRO A 90 -1.72 21.64 8.22
N GLY A 91 -1.14 22.23 7.16
CA GLY A 91 -1.33 23.63 6.80
C GLY A 91 -0.47 24.66 7.55
N THR A 92 0.46 24.22 8.41
CA THR A 92 1.43 25.11 9.08
C THR A 92 2.81 25.07 8.42
N PRO A 93 3.61 26.16 8.48
CA PRO A 93 4.99 26.16 7.98
C PRO A 93 5.87 25.10 8.65
N GLU A 94 5.62 24.80 9.93
CA GLU A 94 6.35 23.76 10.68
C GLU A 94 6.08 22.36 10.12
N TYR A 95 4.83 22.05 9.76
CA TYR A 95 4.47 20.79 9.11
C TYR A 95 5.10 20.67 7.73
N GLU A 96 5.04 21.72 6.91
CA GLU A 96 5.67 21.75 5.59
C GLU A 96 7.18 21.47 5.67
N LYS A 97 7.88 22.21 6.55
CA LYS A 97 9.32 22.07 6.73
C LYS A 97 9.68 20.66 7.17
N ASP A 98 8.94 20.10 8.12
CA ASP A 98 9.19 18.77 8.64
C ASP A 98 8.89 17.68 7.60
N PHE A 99 7.80 17.81 6.83
CA PHE A 99 7.45 16.89 5.75
C PHE A 99 8.53 16.85 4.65
N GLN A 100 9.00 18.01 4.21
CA GLN A 100 10.08 18.12 3.21
C GLN A 100 11.38 17.53 3.74
N LEU A 101 11.78 17.89 4.97
CA LEU A 101 12.99 17.37 5.59
C LEU A 101 12.94 15.85 5.74
N TRP A 102 11.80 15.31 6.15
CA TRP A 102 11.59 13.87 6.37
C TRP A 102 11.86 13.04 5.11
N LEU A 103 11.46 13.55 3.93
CA LEU A 103 11.58 12.83 2.65
C LEU A 103 12.87 13.13 1.87
N SER A 104 13.62 14.16 2.25
CA SER A 104 14.74 14.74 1.49
C SER A 104 15.94 13.81 1.20
N ALA A 105 16.13 12.76 1.99
CA ALA A 105 17.37 11.97 1.98
C ALA A 105 17.38 10.76 1.02
N GLY A 106 16.25 10.46 0.36
CA GLY A 106 16.09 9.22 -0.40
C GLY A 106 15.38 9.41 -1.74
N ASN A 107 15.44 8.39 -2.58
CA ASN A 107 14.70 8.37 -3.83
C ASN A 107 13.21 8.19 -3.55
N LEU A 108 12.40 9.15 -3.98
CA LEU A 108 10.98 9.19 -3.71
C LEU A 108 10.19 8.35 -4.70
N ILE A 109 9.20 7.63 -4.18
CA ILE A 109 8.10 7.04 -4.96
C ILE A 109 6.79 7.41 -4.27
N ALA A 110 5.71 7.51 -5.04
CA ALA A 110 4.40 7.91 -4.55
C ALA A 110 3.30 6.94 -4.98
N THR A 111 2.26 6.86 -4.17
CA THR A 111 1.02 6.10 -4.40
C THR A 111 -0.12 6.85 -3.74
N GLY A 112 -1.33 6.79 -4.32
CA GLY A 112 -2.51 7.40 -3.68
C GLY A 112 -2.77 6.79 -2.30
N GLN A 113 -3.49 7.50 -1.44
CA GLN A 113 -3.75 7.06 -0.06
C GLN A 113 -5.14 6.45 0.14
N GLU A 114 -6.11 6.73 -0.74
CA GLU A 114 -7.47 6.18 -0.60
C GLU A 114 -7.51 4.76 -1.18
N THR A 115 -8.59 4.01 -1.10
CA THR A 115 -8.76 2.68 -1.70
C THR A 115 -10.12 2.16 -1.25
N SER A 116 -10.91 1.70 -2.21
CA SER A 116 -12.14 1.02 -1.89
C SER A 116 -11.82 -0.33 -1.24
N PRO A 117 -12.61 -0.80 -0.26
CA PRO A 117 -12.54 -2.18 0.22
C PRO A 117 -12.62 -3.23 -0.89
N LEU A 118 -13.14 -2.87 -2.06
CA LEU A 118 -13.23 -3.73 -3.26
C LEU A 118 -11.90 -3.94 -3.97
N GLU A 119 -10.90 -3.08 -3.75
CA GLU A 119 -9.57 -3.23 -4.37
C GLU A 119 -8.66 -4.19 -3.59
N TRP A 120 -9.09 -4.62 -2.40
CA TRP A 120 -8.46 -5.72 -1.68
C TRP A 120 -8.89 -7.06 -2.29
N ILE A 121 -7.94 -7.77 -2.90
CA ILE A 121 -8.19 -9.01 -3.62
C ILE A 121 -7.99 -10.20 -2.68
N GLN A 122 -8.98 -11.09 -2.62
CA GLN A 122 -8.83 -12.35 -1.89
C GLN A 122 -7.81 -13.27 -2.59
N GLY A 123 -6.86 -13.79 -1.83
CA GLY A 123 -5.84 -14.74 -2.30
C GLY A 123 -4.42 -14.18 -2.20
N GLU A 124 -3.52 -14.77 -2.98
CA GLU A 124 -2.09 -14.45 -2.95
C GLU A 124 -1.69 -13.65 -4.18
N TYR A 125 -0.94 -12.56 -3.97
CA TYR A 125 -0.30 -11.83 -5.05
C TYR A 125 0.93 -12.60 -5.54
N LYS A 126 1.09 -12.69 -6.86
CA LYS A 126 2.28 -13.28 -7.48
C LYS A 126 3.32 -12.19 -7.74
N PRO A 127 4.47 -12.22 -7.03
CA PRO A 127 5.53 -11.25 -7.27
C PRO A 127 6.01 -11.28 -8.73
N GLN A 128 6.26 -10.11 -9.29
CA GLN A 128 6.72 -9.90 -10.66
C GLN A 128 8.18 -9.39 -10.70
N ALA A 129 8.69 -8.85 -9.60
CA ALA A 129 10.04 -8.33 -9.54
C ALA A 129 11.13 -9.42 -9.47
N PRO A 130 12.38 -9.10 -9.87
CA PRO A 130 13.51 -10.05 -9.79
C PRO A 130 13.84 -10.52 -8.36
N SER A 131 13.55 -9.68 -7.36
CA SER A 131 13.84 -9.96 -5.96
C SER A 131 12.67 -9.53 -5.09
N SER A 132 12.13 -10.45 -4.30
CA SER A 132 10.97 -10.20 -3.46
C SER A 132 11.15 -10.85 -2.09
N THR A 133 10.77 -10.14 -1.03
CA THR A 133 10.78 -10.67 0.34
C THR A 133 9.44 -10.39 1.00
N LEU A 134 8.79 -11.44 1.50
CA LEU A 134 7.61 -11.30 2.34
C LEU A 134 8.04 -11.17 3.80
N TYR A 135 7.44 -10.22 4.50
CA TYR A 135 7.56 -10.08 5.94
C TYR A 135 6.19 -10.24 6.58
N TRP A 136 6.19 -10.65 7.85
CA TRP A 136 4.97 -10.75 8.64
C TRP A 136 5.11 -10.05 9.99
N ALA A 137 3.99 -9.60 10.54
CA ALA A 137 3.87 -9.11 11.90
C ALA A 137 2.54 -9.56 12.53
N ILE A 138 2.41 -9.36 13.84
CA ILE A 138 1.11 -9.46 14.52
C ILE A 138 0.24 -8.31 14.05
N ASP A 139 -0.99 -8.58 13.65
CA ASP A 139 -1.89 -7.51 13.21
C ASP A 139 -2.28 -6.61 14.39
N PRO A 140 -1.96 -5.29 14.38
CA PRO A 140 -2.32 -4.41 15.49
C PRO A 140 -3.84 -4.21 15.65
N ASP A 141 -4.63 -4.46 14.60
CA ASP A 141 -6.10 -4.31 14.64
C ASP A 141 -6.80 -5.54 15.26
N ALA A 142 -6.16 -6.73 15.26
CA ALA A 142 -6.62 -7.90 16.01
C ALA A 142 -5.42 -8.77 16.50
N PRO A 143 -4.70 -8.32 17.55
CA PRO A 143 -3.39 -8.85 17.91
C PRO A 143 -3.42 -10.29 18.46
N ALA A 144 -4.57 -10.74 18.97
CA ALA A 144 -4.70 -12.10 19.51
C ALA A 144 -4.81 -13.17 18.41
N GLU A 145 -5.34 -12.80 17.24
CA GLU A 145 -5.91 -13.78 16.31
C GLU A 145 -5.32 -13.69 14.91
N ALA A 146 -4.68 -12.58 14.56
CA ALA A 146 -4.31 -12.33 13.18
C ALA A 146 -2.90 -11.84 12.95
N ARG A 147 -2.54 -11.93 11.67
CA ARG A 147 -1.24 -11.59 11.13
C ARG A 147 -1.43 -10.64 9.97
N ILE A 148 -0.45 -9.79 9.79
CA ILE A 148 -0.36 -8.86 8.67
C ILE A 148 0.91 -9.19 7.90
N GLY A 149 0.85 -9.13 6.58
CA GLY A 149 1.99 -9.35 5.71
C GLY A 149 2.37 -8.08 4.95
N LEU A 150 3.65 -7.94 4.66
CA LEU A 150 4.21 -6.90 3.80
C LEU A 150 5.21 -7.57 2.85
N LEU A 151 4.82 -7.73 1.60
CA LEU A 151 5.71 -8.16 0.53
C LEU A 151 6.38 -6.93 -0.07
N LEU A 152 7.71 -6.96 -0.13
CA LEU A 152 8.50 -5.94 -0.79
C LEU A 152 9.13 -6.52 -2.04
N GLU A 153 8.92 -5.83 -3.15
CA GLU A 153 9.49 -6.16 -4.45
C GLU A 153 10.58 -5.16 -4.80
N ARG A 154 11.71 -5.65 -5.29
CA ARG A 154 12.93 -4.87 -5.47
C ARG A 154 13.57 -5.11 -6.83
N ASP A 155 14.30 -4.11 -7.30
CA ASP A 155 15.13 -4.22 -8.49
C ASP A 155 16.43 -5.00 -8.21
N GLY A 156 17.27 -5.14 -9.24
CA GLY A 156 18.58 -5.80 -9.13
C GLY A 156 19.58 -5.07 -8.20
N GLN A 157 19.27 -3.84 -7.79
CA GLN A 157 20.04 -3.03 -6.84
C GLN A 157 19.40 -3.03 -5.43
N ASN A 158 18.43 -3.91 -5.19
CA ASN A 158 17.67 -4.02 -3.94
C ASN A 158 16.92 -2.73 -3.54
N GLN A 159 16.63 -1.86 -4.50
CA GLN A 159 15.76 -0.70 -4.29
C GLN A 159 14.31 -1.14 -4.37
N LEU A 160 13.47 -0.61 -3.48
CA LEU A 160 12.03 -0.87 -3.49
C LEU A 160 11.40 -0.41 -4.82
N LEU A 161 10.64 -1.30 -5.46
CA LEU A 161 9.86 -1.07 -6.69
C LEU A 161 8.36 -1.03 -6.40
N SER A 162 7.87 -1.98 -5.61
CA SER A 162 6.46 -2.11 -5.26
C SER A 162 6.35 -2.79 -3.91
N MET A 163 5.14 -2.72 -3.35
CA MET A 163 4.82 -3.40 -2.12
C MET A 163 3.42 -3.97 -2.18
N THR A 164 3.22 -5.07 -1.49
CA THR A 164 1.89 -5.68 -1.35
C THR A 164 1.63 -5.89 0.12
N TRP A 165 0.56 -5.28 0.60
CA TRP A 165 0.05 -5.53 1.94
C TRP A 165 -0.85 -6.75 1.96
N TYR A 166 -0.84 -7.48 3.07
CA TYR A 166 -1.68 -8.65 3.29
C TYR A 166 -2.39 -8.56 4.63
N LYS A 167 -3.68 -8.93 4.65
CA LYS A 167 -4.52 -9.04 5.85
C LYS A 167 -5.25 -10.38 5.85
N THR A 168 -5.53 -10.94 7.01
CA THR A 168 -6.30 -12.20 7.16
C THR A 168 -7.83 -11.98 7.16
N TRP A 169 -8.27 -10.76 6.89
CA TRP A 169 -9.66 -10.38 6.67
C TRP A 169 -9.71 -9.20 5.70
N GLN A 170 -10.89 -8.98 5.11
CA GLN A 170 -11.11 -7.82 4.25
C GLN A 170 -11.08 -6.53 5.07
N PRO A 171 -10.19 -5.57 4.76
CA PRO A 171 -10.05 -4.38 5.59
C PRO A 171 -11.28 -3.48 5.57
N LYS A 172 -11.64 -2.98 6.75
CA LYS A 172 -12.70 -1.99 6.89
C LYS A 172 -12.20 -0.65 6.33
N ASP A 173 -13.02 0.00 5.51
CA ASP A 173 -12.71 1.28 4.85
C ASP A 173 -11.49 1.24 3.91
N GLY A 174 -10.97 0.04 3.59
CA GLY A 174 -9.77 -0.18 2.78
C GLY A 174 -8.45 -0.06 3.55
N LEU A 175 -8.50 0.22 4.87
CA LEU A 175 -7.34 0.69 5.64
C LEU A 175 -6.40 -0.44 6.04
N ILE A 176 -5.09 -0.26 5.84
CA ILE A 176 -4.09 -1.21 6.34
C ILE A 176 -4.05 -1.22 7.87
N PHE A 177 -4.31 -0.07 8.49
CA PHE A 177 -4.37 0.07 9.94
C PHE A 177 -5.60 0.89 10.31
N GLN A 178 -6.52 0.31 11.09
CA GLN A 178 -7.63 1.09 11.67
C GLN A 178 -7.09 2.11 12.67
N LYS A 179 -6.04 1.72 13.39
CA LYS A 179 -5.25 2.62 14.23
C LYS A 179 -3.77 2.37 13.98
N LEU A 180 -3.06 3.41 13.58
CA LEU A 180 -1.61 3.32 13.35
C LEU A 180 -0.90 2.89 14.64
N PRO A 181 -0.18 1.75 14.66
CA PRO A 181 0.57 1.34 15.83
C PRO A 181 1.78 2.26 16.03
N SER A 182 2.17 2.47 17.29
CA SER A 182 3.41 3.21 17.61
C SER A 182 4.65 2.49 17.09
N LYS A 183 4.63 1.14 17.13
CA LYS A 183 5.69 0.27 16.63
C LYS A 183 5.11 -1.06 16.18
N LEU A 184 5.65 -1.61 15.10
CA LEU A 184 5.31 -2.92 14.57
C LEU A 184 6.57 -3.63 14.09
N LYS A 185 6.81 -4.85 14.56
CA LYS A 185 7.99 -5.65 14.21
C LYS A 185 7.64 -6.63 13.11
N PHE A 186 8.37 -6.54 12.00
CA PHE A 186 8.25 -7.41 10.84
C PHE A 186 9.39 -8.43 10.82
N THR A 187 9.06 -9.69 10.59
CA THR A 187 10.01 -10.80 10.46
C THR A 187 9.91 -11.39 9.06
N GLU A 188 11.04 -11.65 8.42
CA GLU A 188 11.10 -12.27 7.09
C GLU A 188 10.46 -13.67 7.12
N VAL A 189 9.70 -13.96 6.06
CA VAL A 189 9.07 -15.25 5.80
C VAL A 189 9.94 -16.02 4.81
N PRO A 190 10.18 -17.32 5.02
CA PRO A 190 10.79 -18.17 3.99
C PRO A 190 9.88 -18.24 2.75
N GLY A 191 10.24 -17.51 1.69
CA GLY A 191 9.46 -17.42 0.46
C GLY A 191 8.54 -16.20 0.42
N THR A 192 7.57 -16.21 -0.49
CA THR A 192 6.70 -15.04 -0.77
C THR A 192 5.22 -15.33 -0.63
N SER A 193 4.84 -16.55 -0.21
CA SER A 193 3.44 -16.94 -0.04
C SER A 193 2.97 -16.58 1.38
N PRO A 194 1.85 -15.84 1.54
CA PRO A 194 1.28 -15.55 2.86
C PRO A 194 0.77 -16.80 3.59
N SER A 195 0.47 -17.89 2.89
CA SER A 195 0.15 -19.18 3.52
C SER A 195 1.30 -19.74 4.37
N ALA A 196 2.55 -19.29 4.16
CA ALA A 196 3.67 -19.64 5.03
C ALA A 196 3.65 -18.90 6.40
N ILE A 197 2.82 -17.86 6.54
CA ILE A 197 2.59 -17.14 7.79
C ILE A 197 1.48 -17.82 8.60
N ASP A 198 0.36 -18.08 7.93
CA ASP A 198 -0.81 -18.80 8.47
C ASP A 198 -1.51 -19.52 7.32
N ASP A 199 -1.48 -20.85 7.35
CA ASP A 199 -1.99 -21.74 6.30
C ASP A 199 -3.51 -21.94 6.37
N LYS A 200 -4.14 -21.51 7.46
CA LYS A 200 -5.59 -21.64 7.70
C LYS A 200 -6.33 -20.33 7.48
N ALA A 201 -5.61 -19.21 7.41
CA ALA A 201 -6.20 -17.91 7.20
C ALA A 201 -6.64 -17.69 5.74
N THR A 202 -7.73 -16.96 5.56
CA THR A 202 -8.08 -16.38 4.27
C THR A 202 -7.32 -15.08 4.11
N TRP A 203 -6.40 -15.04 3.15
CA TRP A 203 -5.61 -13.84 2.88
C TRP A 203 -6.30 -12.91 1.88
N TYR A 204 -6.18 -11.62 2.14
CA TYR A 204 -6.53 -10.54 1.24
C TYR A 204 -5.28 -9.72 1.00
N HIS A 205 -5.07 -9.27 -0.23
CA HIS A 205 -3.91 -8.50 -0.59
C HIS A 205 -4.28 -7.21 -1.31
N TYR A 206 -3.39 -6.24 -1.13
CA TYR A 206 -3.43 -4.98 -1.83
C TYR A 206 -2.07 -4.70 -2.45
N HIS A 207 -1.99 -4.67 -3.78
CA HIS A 207 -0.75 -4.39 -4.49
C HIS A 207 -0.61 -2.90 -4.78
N CYS A 208 0.44 -2.31 -4.23
CA CYS A 208 0.73 -0.88 -4.33
C CYS A 208 1.63 -0.65 -5.53
N ILE A 209 1.07 -0.05 -6.58
CA ILE A 209 1.84 0.34 -7.77
C ILE A 209 2.48 1.68 -7.46
N THR A 210 3.81 1.71 -7.36
CA THR A 210 4.53 2.95 -7.08
C THR A 210 4.90 3.66 -8.37
N GLN A 211 4.72 4.98 -8.39
CA GLN A 211 5.14 5.83 -9.49
C GLN A 211 6.30 6.70 -9.04
N ARG A 212 7.19 7.05 -9.97
CA ARG A 212 8.11 8.17 -9.72
C ARG A 212 7.25 9.44 -9.65
N PRO A 213 7.38 10.26 -8.60
CA PRO A 213 6.62 11.50 -8.45
C PRO A 213 6.93 12.49 -9.58
#